data_AF-A0A1C3VGM9-F1
#
_entry.id   AF-A0A1C3VGM9-F1
#
_cell.length_a   1.000
_cell.length_b   1.000
_cell.length_c   1.000
_cell.angle_alpha   90.00
_cell.angle_beta   90.00
_cell.angle_gamma   90.00
#
_symmetry.space_group_name_H-M   'P 1'
#
loop_
_entity.id
_entity.type
_entity.pdbx_description
1 polymer ?
#
loop_
_entity_poly.entity_id
_entity_poly.type
_entity_poly.pdbx_seq_one_letter_code
_entity_poly.pdbx_strand_id
1 'polypeptide(L)'
;MIELALVFQVAIFALAMHFAISSRRFHLGDPLFYYLVFHGIFFVLRPIAVHLFDLRFVVNRIGFELSDELFVWTLLCSDVGLIAWLAVGATVRGIGKNQLREVSALLSRTPHEEQTALFVAIAILGPIALYSAYIGIEARVLNGSGEAGLVLDQATGVTINSTSTGYLNDAQYMLGSLVLLSMVCLKGLFVRLAILAAFLIVRLSIGNDRWTVVFLLCSLGILTSARRGNYRIPLWVYLAAVPAFAIFTLLGEARYFIRDLFFGTALSSGQPAEVKTIIDRLNGPDIANFEFLAFIVNTVPDRTGTYSYFAQWLQLFTEPIPRILWADKPVGAPISLFSLNHYGNFFFYSRGMIGDAYMSLGIPGVVIVAGVFGRLISATARKLMSGGMGKPGVVLGIVILPLTIQWLRDGGVVQITKFVMWNSLPVLLWSFARSQLKKKRRLTRLRGVYQ
;
A
#
# COMPACT_ATOMS: atom_id res chain seq x y z
N MET A 1 5.22 -11.33 -32.38
CA MET A 1 5.88 -12.06 -31.26
C MET A 1 5.25 -11.68 -29.93
N ILE A 2 4.93 -10.40 -29.75
CA ILE A 2 4.23 -9.86 -28.58
C ILE A 2 2.93 -10.61 -28.28
N GLU A 3 2.12 -10.92 -29.30
CA GLU A 3 0.82 -11.60 -29.15
C GLU A 3 0.97 -12.96 -28.47
N LEU A 4 1.97 -13.73 -28.90
CA LEU A 4 2.25 -15.04 -28.32
C LEU A 4 2.73 -14.90 -26.87
N ALA A 5 3.58 -13.92 -26.57
CA ALA A 5 4.02 -13.64 -25.21
C ALA A 5 2.87 -13.21 -24.29
N LEU A 6 1.93 -12.38 -24.79
CA LEU A 6 0.70 -12.01 -24.07
C LEU A 6 -0.19 -13.23 -23.79
N VAL A 7 -0.34 -14.14 -24.76
CA VAL A 7 -1.09 -15.40 -24.56
C VAL A 7 -0.43 -16.25 -23.46
N PHE A 8 0.90 -16.39 -23.47
CA PHE A 8 1.61 -17.10 -22.41
C PHE A 8 1.48 -16.42 -21.04
N GLN A 9 1.61 -15.10 -20.97
CA GLN A 9 1.43 -14.31 -19.75
C GLN A 9 0.02 -14.54 -19.15
N VAL A 10 -1.02 -14.53 -19.98
CA VAL A 10 -2.40 -14.82 -19.55
C VAL A 10 -2.52 -16.27 -19.08
N ALA A 11 -1.91 -17.23 -19.78
CA ALA A 11 -1.96 -18.64 -19.41
C ALA A 11 -1.26 -18.90 -18.06
N ILE A 12 -0.07 -18.33 -17.83
CA ILE A 12 0.67 -18.43 -16.56
C ILE A 12 -0.16 -17.81 -15.44
N PHE A 13 -0.74 -16.63 -15.66
CA PHE A 13 -1.64 -16.00 -14.69
C PHE A 13 -2.90 -16.83 -14.39
N ALA A 14 -3.51 -17.44 -15.41
CA ALA A 14 -4.68 -18.30 -15.24
C ALA A 14 -4.34 -19.57 -14.43
N LEU A 15 -3.18 -20.17 -14.66
CA LEU A 15 -2.67 -21.30 -13.87
C LEU A 15 -2.39 -20.90 -12.42
N ALA A 16 -1.77 -19.74 -12.20
CA ALA A 16 -1.55 -19.15 -10.89
C ALA A 16 -2.85 -18.93 -10.11
N MET A 17 -3.86 -18.35 -10.78
CA MET A 17 -5.21 -18.16 -10.24
C MET A 17 -5.89 -19.48 -9.92
N HIS A 18 -5.82 -20.46 -10.83
CA HIS A 18 -6.36 -21.81 -10.61
C HIS A 18 -5.71 -22.47 -9.40
N PHE A 19 -4.38 -22.38 -9.26
CA PHE A 19 -3.65 -22.87 -8.10
C PHE A 19 -4.13 -22.18 -6.80
N ALA A 20 -4.27 -20.85 -6.80
CA ALA A 20 -4.72 -20.12 -5.61
C ALA A 20 -6.16 -20.47 -5.21
N ILE A 21 -7.05 -20.67 -6.18
CA ILE A 21 -8.45 -21.05 -5.94
C ILE A 21 -8.53 -22.50 -5.44
N SER A 22 -7.87 -23.44 -6.10
CA SER A 22 -7.87 -24.86 -5.75
C SER A 22 -7.23 -25.12 -4.38
N SER A 23 -6.16 -24.40 -4.04
CA SER A 23 -5.52 -24.43 -2.72
C SER A 23 -6.27 -23.64 -1.64
N ARG A 24 -7.42 -23.02 -1.98
CA ARG A 24 -8.24 -22.18 -1.09
C ARG A 24 -7.52 -20.97 -0.51
N ARG A 25 -6.52 -20.46 -1.23
CA ARG A 25 -5.70 -19.29 -0.86
C ARG A 25 -6.18 -17.99 -1.49
N PHE A 26 -7.07 -18.05 -2.47
CA PHE A 26 -7.65 -16.86 -3.10
C PHE A 26 -8.72 -16.21 -2.20
N HIS A 27 -8.28 -15.48 -1.17
CA HIS A 27 -9.15 -14.82 -0.20
C HIS A 27 -8.46 -13.61 0.47
N LEU A 28 -9.24 -12.67 1.03
CA LEU A 28 -8.69 -11.42 1.59
C LEU A 28 -7.69 -11.60 2.74
N GLY A 29 -7.71 -12.74 3.43
CA GLY A 29 -6.75 -13.05 4.49
C GLY A 29 -5.39 -13.60 4.02
N ASP A 30 -5.15 -13.77 2.72
CA ASP A 30 -3.91 -14.35 2.17
C ASP A 30 -3.16 -13.31 1.31
N PRO A 31 -1.86 -13.07 1.53
CA PRO A 31 -1.07 -12.18 0.68
C PRO A 31 -1.08 -12.53 -0.81
N LEU A 32 -1.25 -13.82 -1.14
CA LEU A 32 -1.31 -14.28 -2.51
C LEU A 32 -2.50 -13.66 -3.26
N PHE A 33 -3.63 -13.41 -2.58
CA PHE A 33 -4.76 -12.72 -3.19
C PHE A 33 -4.36 -11.33 -3.69
N TYR A 34 -3.69 -10.54 -2.85
CA TYR A 34 -3.27 -9.17 -3.18
C TYR A 34 -2.24 -9.15 -4.30
N TYR A 35 -1.30 -10.10 -4.26
CA TYR A 35 -0.29 -10.23 -5.29
C TYR A 35 -0.90 -10.61 -6.66
N LEU A 36 -1.84 -11.55 -6.70
CA LEU A 36 -2.51 -11.94 -7.95
C LEU A 36 -3.40 -10.81 -8.51
N VAL A 37 -4.11 -10.07 -7.66
CA VAL A 37 -4.89 -8.90 -8.11
C VAL A 37 -3.97 -7.84 -8.70
N PHE A 38 -2.86 -7.54 -8.02
CA PHE A 38 -1.84 -6.61 -8.51
C PHE A 38 -1.26 -7.11 -9.85
N HIS A 39 -0.75 -8.34 -9.90
CA HIS A 39 -0.16 -8.90 -11.11
C HIS A 39 -1.14 -8.90 -12.30
N GLY A 40 -2.39 -9.29 -12.06
CA GLY A 40 -3.43 -9.27 -13.08
C GLY A 40 -3.69 -7.88 -13.66
N ILE A 41 -3.76 -6.85 -12.81
CA ILE A 41 -3.99 -5.47 -13.28
C ILE A 41 -2.77 -4.94 -14.03
N PHE A 42 -1.59 -5.02 -13.41
CA PHE A 42 -0.41 -4.27 -13.83
C PHE A 42 0.50 -5.01 -14.82
N PHE A 43 0.45 -6.35 -14.86
CA PHE A 43 1.34 -7.18 -15.70
C PHE A 43 0.58 -8.14 -16.64
N VAL A 44 -0.76 -8.16 -16.58
CA VAL A 44 -1.58 -8.91 -17.56
C VAL A 44 -2.48 -7.97 -18.34
N LEU A 45 -3.38 -7.25 -17.67
CA LEU A 45 -4.32 -6.34 -18.34
C LEU A 45 -3.61 -5.11 -18.91
N ARG A 46 -2.68 -4.52 -18.17
CA ARG A 46 -1.95 -3.33 -18.63
C ARG A 46 -1.16 -3.58 -19.93
N PRO A 47 -0.30 -4.61 -20.05
CA PRO A 47 0.42 -4.87 -21.30
C PRO A 47 -0.52 -5.12 -22.49
N ILE A 48 -1.63 -5.85 -22.28
CA ILE A 48 -2.65 -6.04 -23.32
C ILE A 48 -3.20 -4.69 -23.77
N ALA A 49 -3.52 -3.80 -22.83
CA ALA A 49 -4.02 -2.47 -23.15
C ALA A 49 -2.97 -1.60 -23.86
N VAL A 50 -1.70 -1.67 -23.45
CA VAL A 50 -0.59 -0.96 -24.11
C VAL A 50 -0.46 -1.43 -25.56
N HIS A 51 -0.53 -2.74 -25.82
CA HIS A 51 -0.43 -3.30 -27.16
C HIS A 51 -1.65 -2.97 -28.04
N LEU A 52 -2.86 -3.13 -27.52
CA LEU A 52 -4.09 -2.96 -28.31
C LEU A 52 -4.50 -1.51 -28.54
N PHE A 53 -4.18 -0.60 -27.62
CA PHE A 53 -4.60 0.80 -27.66
C PHE A 53 -3.44 1.79 -27.81
N ASP A 54 -2.22 1.30 -28.04
CA ASP A 54 -1.01 2.11 -28.22
C ASP A 54 -0.80 3.15 -27.10
N LEU A 55 -0.89 2.69 -25.84
CA LEU A 55 -0.80 3.57 -24.66
C LEU A 55 0.64 4.04 -24.42
N ARG A 56 1.08 5.06 -25.17
CA ARG A 56 2.46 5.56 -25.15
C ARG A 56 2.74 6.71 -24.18
N PHE A 57 1.76 7.22 -23.43
CA PHE A 57 1.95 8.45 -22.65
C PHE A 57 3.13 8.34 -21.67
N VAL A 58 3.20 7.24 -20.92
CA VAL A 58 4.26 7.04 -19.91
C VAL A 58 5.61 6.79 -20.57
N VAL A 59 5.65 5.99 -21.63
CA VAL A 59 6.87 5.73 -22.42
C VAL A 59 7.45 7.02 -22.99
N ASN A 60 6.61 7.84 -23.63
CA ASN A 60 6.99 9.14 -24.19
C ASN A 60 7.46 10.12 -23.10
N ARG A 61 6.79 10.12 -21.95
CA ARG A 61 7.13 11.01 -20.84
C ARG A 61 8.45 10.64 -20.18
N ILE A 62 8.76 9.35 -20.04
CA ILE A 62 10.06 8.86 -19.58
C ILE A 62 11.13 9.07 -20.66
N GLY A 63 10.76 9.01 -21.94
CA GLY A 63 11.66 9.26 -23.06
C GLY A 63 12.49 8.04 -23.45
N PHE A 64 11.84 6.87 -23.55
CA PHE A 64 12.45 5.66 -24.10
C PHE A 64 11.56 5.03 -25.17
N GLU A 65 12.09 4.08 -25.92
CA GLU A 65 11.34 3.32 -26.92
C GLU A 65 11.03 1.92 -26.39
N LEU A 66 9.78 1.48 -26.57
CA LEU A 66 9.33 0.14 -26.18
C LEU A 66 9.38 -0.79 -27.40
N SER A 67 10.55 -1.38 -27.66
CA SER A 67 10.72 -2.36 -28.74
C SER A 67 10.00 -3.68 -28.44
N ASP A 68 9.71 -4.47 -29.48
CA ASP A 68 9.07 -5.79 -29.34
C ASP A 68 9.83 -6.73 -28.41
N GLU A 69 11.17 -6.73 -28.52
CA GLU A 69 12.04 -7.54 -27.67
C GLU A 69 11.96 -7.10 -26.21
N LEU A 70 12.05 -5.80 -25.95
CA LEU A 70 11.93 -5.25 -24.60
C LEU A 70 10.56 -5.54 -23.99
N PHE A 71 9.50 -5.45 -24.79
CA PHE A 71 8.14 -5.77 -24.37
C PHE A 71 8.06 -7.22 -23.88
N VAL A 72 8.53 -8.18 -24.69
CA VAL A 72 8.54 -9.61 -24.35
C VAL A 72 9.42 -9.89 -23.13
N TRP A 73 10.60 -9.28 -23.05
CA TRP A 73 11.51 -9.46 -21.91
C TRP A 73 10.92 -8.91 -20.61
N THR A 74 10.17 -7.81 -20.67
CA THR A 74 9.46 -7.23 -19.53
C THR A 74 8.36 -8.17 -19.02
N LEU A 75 7.58 -8.79 -19.93
CA LEU A 75 6.59 -9.81 -19.57
C LEU A 75 7.25 -10.99 -18.86
N LEU A 76 8.30 -11.55 -19.46
CA LEU A 76 9.05 -12.67 -18.88
C LEU A 76 9.56 -12.34 -17.47
N CYS A 77 10.14 -11.15 -17.29
CA CYS A 77 10.63 -10.68 -15.99
C CYS A 77 9.51 -10.65 -14.94
N SER A 78 8.33 -10.14 -15.31
CA SER A 78 7.17 -10.12 -14.42
C SER A 78 6.66 -11.53 -14.09
N ASP A 79 6.63 -12.43 -15.07
CA ASP A 79 6.21 -13.83 -14.91
C ASP A 79 7.14 -14.62 -13.99
N VAL A 80 8.45 -14.40 -14.09
CA VAL A 80 9.43 -14.99 -13.15
C VAL A 80 9.13 -14.53 -11.73
N GLY A 81 8.81 -13.25 -11.54
CA GLY A 81 8.34 -12.73 -10.26
C GLY A 81 7.11 -13.48 -9.74
N LEU A 82 6.12 -13.69 -10.61
CA LEU A 82 4.88 -14.39 -10.25
C LEU A 82 5.15 -15.83 -9.82
N ILE A 83 5.93 -16.55 -10.62
CA ILE A 83 6.28 -17.95 -10.36
C ILE A 83 7.11 -18.06 -9.08
N ALA A 84 8.09 -17.18 -8.85
CA ALA A 84 8.91 -17.20 -7.64
C ALA A 84 8.08 -16.93 -6.38
N TRP A 85 7.17 -15.95 -6.42
CA TRP A 85 6.25 -15.68 -5.32
C TRP A 85 5.36 -16.89 -5.03
N LEU A 86 4.80 -17.52 -6.06
CA LEU A 86 3.98 -18.71 -5.91
C LEU A 86 4.80 -19.87 -5.35
N ALA A 87 5.92 -20.22 -5.96
CA ALA A 87 6.71 -21.38 -5.58
C ALA A 87 7.15 -21.31 -4.11
N VAL A 88 7.63 -20.16 -3.65
CA VAL A 88 8.14 -20.00 -2.29
C VAL A 88 7.04 -19.58 -1.32
N GLY A 89 6.16 -18.65 -1.69
CA GLY A 89 5.03 -18.21 -0.85
C GLY A 89 3.99 -19.30 -0.61
N ALA A 90 3.80 -20.22 -1.58
CA ALA A 90 2.90 -21.36 -1.45
C ALA A 90 3.30 -22.32 -0.32
N THR A 91 4.59 -22.37 0.04
CA THR A 91 5.09 -23.24 1.12
C THR A 91 4.52 -22.92 2.49
N VAL A 92 4.02 -21.69 2.69
CA VAL A 92 3.34 -21.31 3.93
C VAL A 92 1.88 -21.71 3.85
N ARG A 93 1.43 -22.65 4.70
CA ARG A 93 0.03 -23.09 4.72
C ARG A 93 -0.94 -21.93 5.00
N GLY A 94 -2.05 -21.89 4.26
CA GLY A 94 -3.14 -20.95 4.51
C GLY A 94 -3.82 -21.12 5.88
N ILE A 95 -4.77 -20.23 6.18
CA ILE A 95 -5.50 -20.23 7.45
C ILE A 95 -6.64 -21.25 7.42
N GLY A 96 -6.66 -22.16 8.38
CA GLY A 96 -7.69 -23.21 8.46
C GLY A 96 -9.03 -22.70 8.99
N LYS A 97 -10.14 -23.38 8.64
CA LYS A 97 -11.51 -23.02 9.08
C LYS A 97 -11.65 -22.84 10.60
N ASN A 98 -10.98 -23.67 11.40
CA ASN A 98 -11.04 -23.58 12.87
C ASN A 98 -10.40 -22.28 13.38
N GLN A 99 -9.26 -21.89 12.79
CA GLN A 99 -8.60 -20.62 13.10
C GLN A 99 -9.49 -19.43 12.72
N LEU A 100 -10.24 -19.52 11.61
CA LEU A 100 -11.20 -18.47 11.22
C LEU A 100 -12.32 -18.30 12.24
N ARG A 101 -12.84 -19.40 12.80
CA ARG A 101 -13.86 -19.36 13.86
C ARG A 101 -13.31 -18.74 15.13
N GLU A 102 -12.08 -19.06 15.50
CA GLU A 102 -11.41 -18.46 16.66
C GLU A 102 -11.21 -16.95 16.47
N VAL A 103 -10.74 -16.53 15.30
CA VAL A 103 -10.60 -15.12 14.91
C VAL A 103 -11.94 -14.38 14.98
N SER A 104 -13.01 -14.97 14.44
CA SER A 104 -14.36 -14.39 14.52
C SER A 104 -14.78 -14.20 15.98
N ALA A 105 -14.61 -15.22 16.82
CA ALA A 105 -14.94 -15.15 18.24
C ALA A 105 -14.13 -14.07 18.99
N LEU A 106 -12.84 -13.91 18.67
CA LEU A 106 -11.98 -12.85 19.23
C LEU A 106 -12.47 -11.45 18.83
N LEU A 107 -12.92 -11.26 17.59
CA LEU A 107 -13.36 -9.96 17.06
C LEU A 107 -14.78 -9.57 17.50
N SER A 108 -15.63 -10.54 17.84
CA SER A 108 -17.01 -10.30 18.28
C SER A 108 -17.11 -9.80 19.72
N ARG A 109 -16.10 -10.04 20.55
CA ARG A 109 -16.08 -9.59 21.95
C ARG A 109 -15.39 -8.24 22.06
N THR A 110 -16.05 -7.28 22.70
CA THR A 110 -15.49 -5.94 22.91
C THR A 110 -15.72 -5.48 24.35
N PRO A 111 -14.85 -5.89 25.28
CA PRO A 111 -14.87 -5.43 26.67
C PRO A 111 -14.68 -3.91 26.78
N HIS A 112 -15.16 -3.33 27.88
CA HIS A 112 -15.02 -1.90 28.17
C HIS A 112 -13.54 -1.45 28.14
N GLU A 113 -12.62 -2.30 28.60
CA GLU A 113 -11.17 -2.00 28.57
C GLU A 113 -10.65 -1.78 27.15
N GLU A 114 -11.24 -2.41 26.14
CA GLU A 114 -10.83 -2.22 24.74
C GLU A 114 -11.31 -0.87 24.19
N GLN A 115 -12.45 -0.38 24.67
CA GLN A 115 -12.96 0.95 24.35
C GLN A 115 -12.12 2.03 25.04
N THR A 116 -11.85 1.86 26.34
CA THR A 116 -10.95 2.77 27.06
C THR A 116 -9.56 2.83 26.42
N ALA A 117 -9.00 1.67 26.04
CA ALA A 117 -7.72 1.61 25.34
C ALA A 117 -7.77 2.30 23.97
N LEU A 118 -8.91 2.22 23.24
CA LEU A 118 -9.09 2.95 21.98
C LEU A 118 -9.05 4.46 22.23
N PHE A 119 -9.78 4.95 23.24
CA PHE A 119 -9.79 6.38 23.56
C PHE A 119 -8.41 6.88 23.99
N VAL A 120 -7.62 6.07 24.71
CA VAL A 120 -6.20 6.39 24.99
C VAL A 120 -5.40 6.51 23.70
N ALA A 121 -5.55 5.56 22.77
CA ALA A 121 -4.83 5.61 21.49
C ALA A 121 -5.24 6.84 20.65
N ILE A 122 -6.53 7.17 20.60
CA ILE A 122 -7.05 8.37 19.92
C ILE A 122 -6.54 9.65 20.60
N ALA A 123 -6.55 9.72 21.94
CA ALA A 123 -6.13 10.91 22.66
C ALA A 123 -4.64 11.23 22.45
N ILE A 124 -3.79 10.20 22.34
CA ILE A 124 -2.35 10.36 22.14
C ILE A 124 -1.99 10.56 20.66
N LEU A 125 -2.49 9.70 19.77
CA LEU A 125 -2.07 9.69 18.35
C LEU A 125 -2.98 10.52 17.45
N GLY A 126 -4.24 10.70 17.83
CA GLY A 126 -5.23 11.46 17.06
C GLY A 126 -4.79 12.90 16.79
N PRO A 127 -4.35 13.69 17.80
CA PRO A 127 -3.88 15.06 17.56
C PRO A 127 -2.70 15.13 16.59
N ILE A 128 -1.73 14.23 16.72
CA ILE A 128 -0.55 14.17 15.83
C ILE A 128 -0.98 13.84 14.40
N ALA A 129 -1.84 12.83 14.24
CA ALA A 129 -2.31 12.38 12.93
C ALA A 129 -3.21 13.42 12.24
N LEU A 130 -4.04 14.15 13.01
CA LEU A 130 -4.88 15.22 12.50
C LEU A 130 -4.07 16.47 12.14
N TYR A 131 -3.08 16.83 12.95
CA TYR A 131 -2.18 17.95 12.63
C TYR A 131 -1.35 17.67 11.37
N SER A 132 -0.85 16.43 11.23
CA SER A 132 -0.22 15.95 9.99
C SER A 132 -1.14 16.08 8.77
N ALA A 133 -2.40 15.65 8.89
CA ALA A 133 -3.40 15.80 7.83
C ALA A 133 -3.70 17.26 7.51
N TYR A 134 -3.79 18.12 8.52
CA TYR A 134 -3.97 19.56 8.37
C TYR A 134 -2.84 20.20 7.58
N ILE A 135 -1.58 19.89 7.91
CA ILE A 135 -0.41 20.36 7.15
C ILE A 135 -0.49 19.89 5.68
N GLY A 136 -0.91 18.65 5.43
CA GLY A 136 -1.11 18.13 4.07
C GLY A 136 -2.18 18.90 3.29
N ILE A 137 -3.30 19.24 3.93
CA ILE A 137 -4.35 20.08 3.35
C ILE A 137 -3.81 21.49 3.06
N GLU A 138 -3.14 22.11 4.02
CA GLU A 138 -2.59 23.46 3.88
C GLU A 138 -1.57 23.54 2.72
N ALA A 139 -0.62 22.59 2.66
CA ALA A 139 0.34 22.51 1.57
C ALA A 139 -0.33 22.32 0.21
N ARG A 140 -1.43 21.58 0.16
CA ARG A 140 -2.22 21.42 -1.06
C ARG A 140 -2.88 22.74 -1.46
N VAL A 141 -3.45 23.47 -0.51
CA VAL A 141 -4.12 24.75 -0.75
C VAL A 141 -3.12 25.81 -1.22
N LEU A 142 -1.96 25.90 -0.58
CA LEU A 142 -0.96 26.93 -0.87
C LEU A 142 -0.14 26.63 -2.13
N ASN A 143 0.31 25.39 -2.30
CA ASN A 143 1.34 25.05 -3.29
C ASN A 143 0.86 24.04 -4.36
N GLY A 144 -0.38 23.53 -4.25
CA GLY A 144 -0.90 22.52 -5.17
C GLY A 144 -0.23 21.14 -5.11
N SER A 145 0.86 20.99 -4.33
CA SER A 145 1.65 19.76 -4.23
C SER A 145 1.07 18.76 -3.24
N GLY A 146 0.38 19.19 -2.17
CA GLY A 146 -0.15 18.31 -1.12
C GLY A 146 0.88 17.81 -0.11
N GLU A 147 2.14 18.20 -0.26
CA GLU A 147 3.22 17.89 0.66
C GLU A 147 3.93 19.19 1.05
N ALA A 148 3.90 19.51 2.36
CA ALA A 148 4.46 20.76 2.89
C ALA A 148 5.98 20.71 2.90
N GLY A 149 6.62 21.74 2.33
CA GLY A 149 8.06 21.93 2.47
C GLY A 149 8.93 20.86 1.83
N LEU A 150 8.45 20.18 0.78
CA LEU A 150 9.32 19.34 -0.03
C LEU A 150 10.07 20.18 -1.04
N VAL A 151 11.39 20.03 -1.03
CA VAL A 151 12.30 20.58 -2.04
C VAL A 151 12.87 19.40 -2.82
N LEU A 152 12.76 19.46 -4.15
CA LEU A 152 13.43 18.50 -5.03
C LEU A 152 14.92 18.83 -5.04
N ASP A 153 15.74 17.92 -4.54
CA ASP A 153 17.17 17.99 -4.75
C ASP A 153 17.46 17.69 -6.23
N GLN A 154 17.92 18.70 -6.96
CA GLN A 154 18.20 18.61 -8.39
C GLN A 154 19.35 17.64 -8.70
N ALA A 155 20.28 17.44 -7.76
CA ALA A 155 21.43 16.57 -7.96
C ALA A 155 21.04 15.08 -7.88
N THR A 156 20.16 14.73 -6.94
CA THR A 156 19.75 13.33 -6.70
C THR A 156 18.39 12.98 -7.28
N GLY A 157 17.57 13.99 -7.57
CA GLY A 157 16.17 13.86 -7.94
C GLY A 157 15.27 13.35 -6.83
N VAL A 158 15.73 13.42 -5.58
CA VAL A 158 14.98 13.00 -4.38
C VAL A 158 14.35 14.23 -3.74
N THR A 159 13.10 14.11 -3.29
CA THR A 159 12.44 15.16 -2.52
C THR A 159 12.84 15.09 -1.04
N ILE A 160 13.18 16.23 -0.47
CA ILE A 160 13.61 16.37 0.93
C ILE A 160 12.68 17.32 1.65
N ASN A 161 12.26 16.96 2.87
CA ASN A 161 11.56 17.89 3.75
C ASN A 161 12.54 18.97 4.26
N SER A 162 12.30 20.22 3.88
CA SER A 162 13.08 21.38 4.29
C SER A 162 12.49 22.12 5.49
N THR A 163 11.16 22.07 5.67
CA THR A 163 10.46 22.81 6.75
C THR A 163 9.87 21.92 7.83
N SER A 164 9.77 20.60 7.60
CA SER A 164 9.19 19.65 8.56
C SER A 164 10.00 18.35 8.64
N THR A 165 9.49 17.37 9.39
CA THR A 165 10.05 16.02 9.41
C THR A 165 9.15 15.07 8.64
N GLY A 166 9.74 14.11 7.92
CA GLY A 166 8.96 13.06 7.25
C GLY A 166 8.08 12.27 8.22
N TYR A 167 8.50 12.16 9.49
CA TYR A 167 7.68 11.54 10.52
C TYR A 167 6.36 12.28 10.74
N LEU A 168 6.41 13.60 10.82
CA LEU A 168 5.21 14.41 10.98
C LEU A 168 4.34 14.37 9.72
N ASN A 169 4.92 14.39 8.53
CA ASN A 169 4.15 14.34 7.27
C ASN A 169 3.46 12.97 7.06
N ASP A 170 4.08 11.88 7.52
CA ASP A 170 3.53 10.52 7.38
C ASP A 170 2.60 10.12 8.53
N ALA A 171 2.58 10.88 9.64
CA ALA A 171 1.79 10.55 10.82
C ALA A 171 0.28 10.43 10.53
N GLN A 172 -0.24 11.14 9.54
CA GLN A 172 -1.62 11.02 9.08
C GLN A 172 -2.02 9.59 8.66
N TYR A 173 -1.07 8.73 8.27
CA TYR A 173 -1.37 7.32 7.95
C TYR A 173 -1.95 6.55 9.14
N MET A 174 -1.70 7.00 10.37
CA MET A 174 -2.34 6.46 11.58
C MET A 174 -3.87 6.57 11.55
N LEU A 175 -4.44 7.56 10.86
CA LEU A 175 -5.89 7.80 10.85
C LEU A 175 -6.67 6.58 10.34
N GLY A 176 -6.19 5.90 9.29
CA GLY A 176 -6.87 4.72 8.74
C GLY A 176 -6.95 3.58 9.76
N SER A 177 -5.87 3.39 10.52
CA SER A 177 -5.80 2.36 11.56
C SER A 177 -6.61 2.74 12.82
N LEU A 178 -6.70 4.03 13.17
CA LEU A 178 -7.58 4.52 14.23
C LEU A 178 -9.07 4.34 13.87
N VAL A 179 -9.45 4.61 12.61
CA VAL A 179 -10.82 4.34 12.10
C VAL A 179 -11.11 2.85 12.18
N LEU A 180 -10.18 2.00 11.74
CA LEU A 180 -10.34 0.55 11.82
C LEU A 180 -10.49 0.07 13.28
N LEU A 181 -9.67 0.56 14.20
CA LEU A 181 -9.81 0.25 15.62
C LEU A 181 -11.17 0.72 16.16
N SER A 182 -11.67 1.87 15.71
CA SER A 182 -13.01 2.35 16.05
C SER A 182 -14.10 1.39 15.55
N MET A 183 -13.93 0.83 14.36
CA MET A 183 -14.83 -0.21 13.81
C MET A 183 -14.80 -1.52 14.60
N VAL A 184 -13.67 -1.82 15.25
CA VAL A 184 -13.47 -2.99 16.10
C VAL A 184 -14.04 -2.77 17.50
N CYS A 185 -13.81 -1.60 18.09
CA CYS A 185 -14.03 -1.36 19.52
C CYS A 185 -15.34 -0.62 19.84
N LEU A 186 -15.87 0.21 18.95
CA LEU A 186 -17.09 0.97 19.22
C LEU A 186 -18.35 0.17 18.89
N LYS A 187 -19.40 0.42 19.68
CA LYS A 187 -20.76 -0.07 19.42
C LYS A 187 -21.56 1.05 18.74
N GLY A 188 -22.60 0.66 17.98
CA GLY A 188 -23.43 1.60 17.23
C GLY A 188 -22.97 1.73 15.77
N LEU A 189 -23.91 1.55 14.84
CA LEU A 189 -23.63 1.67 13.41
C LEU A 189 -23.35 3.13 13.02
N PHE A 190 -24.18 4.07 13.48
CA PHE A 190 -24.07 5.48 13.12
C PHE A 190 -22.75 6.12 13.56
N VAL A 191 -22.29 5.87 14.79
CA VAL A 191 -20.99 6.39 15.27
C VAL A 191 -19.84 5.90 14.39
N ARG A 192 -19.86 4.61 14.03
CA ARG A 192 -18.84 4.01 13.16
C ARG A 192 -18.87 4.61 11.75
N LEU A 193 -20.06 4.80 11.18
CA LEU A 193 -20.22 5.44 9.88
C LEU A 193 -19.80 6.92 9.89
N ALA A 194 -20.08 7.65 10.97
CA ALA A 194 -19.67 9.04 11.11
C ALA A 194 -18.13 9.18 11.15
N ILE A 195 -17.44 8.32 11.91
CA ILE A 195 -15.96 8.29 11.95
C ILE A 195 -15.39 7.95 10.57
N LEU A 196 -15.97 6.97 9.88
CA LEU A 196 -15.56 6.62 8.51
C LEU A 196 -15.76 7.78 7.54
N ALA A 197 -16.92 8.44 7.59
CA ALA A 197 -17.23 9.58 6.74
C ALA A 197 -16.26 10.75 7.00
N ALA A 198 -15.98 11.06 8.27
CA ALA A 198 -15.01 12.08 8.65
C ALA A 198 -13.61 11.78 8.09
N PHE A 199 -13.15 10.53 8.19
CA PHE A 199 -11.89 10.11 7.58
C PHE A 199 -11.87 10.27 6.05
N LEU A 200 -12.95 9.85 5.37
CA LEU A 200 -13.04 9.98 3.92
C LEU A 200 -13.03 11.45 3.49
N ILE A 201 -13.73 12.34 4.20
CA ILE A 201 -13.69 13.78 3.94
C ILE A 201 -12.24 14.30 4.07
N VAL A 202 -11.56 14.01 5.19
CA VAL A 202 -10.17 14.42 5.39
C VAL A 202 -9.27 13.92 4.26
N ARG A 203 -9.39 12.65 3.86
CA ARG A 203 -8.54 12.06 2.81
C ARG A 203 -8.83 12.61 1.42
N LEU A 204 -10.10 12.85 1.09
CA LEU A 204 -10.49 13.47 -0.17
C LEU A 204 -9.98 14.92 -0.27
N SER A 205 -9.89 15.64 0.86
CA SER A 205 -9.33 17.00 0.90
C SER A 205 -7.82 17.05 0.66
N ILE A 206 -7.07 16.01 1.02
CA ILE A 206 -5.60 15.95 0.81
C ILE A 206 -5.26 15.60 -0.65
N GLY A 207 -6.03 14.69 -1.25
CA GLY A 207 -6.03 14.42 -2.69
C GLY A 207 -4.89 13.53 -3.24
N ASN A 208 -3.69 13.58 -2.67
CA ASN A 208 -2.54 12.76 -3.14
C ASN A 208 -2.53 11.35 -2.55
N ASP A 209 -3.13 11.14 -1.37
CA ASP A 209 -3.04 9.88 -0.62
C ASP A 209 -4.21 8.94 -0.88
N ARG A 210 -4.63 8.85 -2.13
CA ARG A 210 -5.71 7.98 -2.64
C ARG A 210 -5.58 6.53 -2.14
N TRP A 211 -4.35 6.05 -2.04
CA TRP A 211 -4.02 4.73 -1.51
C TRP A 211 -4.62 4.47 -0.12
N THR A 212 -4.68 5.46 0.76
CA THR A 212 -5.17 5.26 2.14
C THR A 212 -6.65 4.89 2.21
N VAL A 213 -7.44 5.29 1.21
CA VAL A 213 -8.83 4.86 1.05
C VAL A 213 -8.88 3.40 0.60
N VAL A 214 -8.07 3.02 -0.40
CA VAL A 214 -7.97 1.63 -0.88
C VAL A 214 -7.53 0.69 0.27
N PHE A 215 -6.51 1.10 1.02
CA PHE A 215 -6.05 0.45 2.25
C PHE A 215 -7.21 0.23 3.23
N LEU A 216 -7.99 1.27 3.54
CA LEU A 216 -9.06 1.18 4.50
C LEU A 216 -10.18 0.26 4.01
N LEU A 217 -10.58 0.36 2.74
CA LEU A 217 -11.60 -0.50 2.14
C LEU A 217 -11.17 -1.97 2.17
N CYS A 218 -9.91 -2.26 1.82
CA CYS A 218 -9.35 -3.61 1.93
C CYS A 218 -9.34 -4.09 3.39
N SER A 219 -8.90 -3.25 4.34
CA SER A 219 -8.90 -3.56 5.77
C SER A 219 -10.31 -3.86 6.30
N LEU A 220 -11.31 -3.07 5.91
CA LEU A 220 -12.72 -3.29 6.25
C LEU A 220 -13.28 -4.57 5.61
N GLY A 221 -12.86 -4.88 4.40
CA GLY A 221 -13.16 -6.15 3.72
C GLY A 221 -12.62 -7.34 4.50
N ILE A 222 -11.35 -7.31 4.91
CA ILE A 222 -10.76 -8.35 5.76
C ILE A 222 -11.48 -8.41 7.10
N LEU A 223 -11.73 -7.28 7.77
CA LEU A 223 -12.40 -7.23 9.09
C LEU A 223 -13.79 -7.86 9.04
N THR A 224 -14.59 -7.48 8.04
CA THR A 224 -15.94 -8.02 7.84
C THR A 224 -15.91 -9.52 7.59
N SER A 225 -14.96 -9.97 6.77
CA SER A 225 -14.77 -11.38 6.43
C SER A 225 -14.27 -12.20 7.64
N ALA A 226 -13.34 -11.64 8.41
CA ALA A 226 -12.83 -12.22 9.65
C ALA A 226 -13.96 -12.38 10.69
N ARG A 227 -14.80 -11.36 10.87
CA ARG A 227 -15.97 -11.41 11.77
C ARG A 227 -16.97 -12.49 11.36
N ARG A 228 -17.16 -12.72 10.07
CA ARG A 228 -18.02 -13.80 9.55
C ARG A 228 -17.40 -15.19 9.67
N GLY A 229 -16.12 -15.31 10.07
CA GLY A 229 -15.39 -16.58 10.09
C GLY A 229 -15.15 -17.15 8.70
N ASN A 230 -15.18 -16.30 7.66
CA ASN A 230 -15.03 -16.71 6.27
C ASN A 230 -14.33 -15.61 5.46
N TYR A 231 -13.13 -15.88 4.94
CA TYR A 231 -12.38 -14.94 4.10
C TYR A 231 -12.79 -14.91 2.63
N ARG A 232 -13.73 -15.77 2.21
CA ARG A 232 -14.22 -15.76 0.83
C ARG A 232 -14.89 -14.43 0.54
N ILE A 233 -14.50 -13.85 -0.59
CA ILE A 233 -15.07 -12.61 -1.09
C ILE A 233 -16.45 -12.96 -1.65
N PRO A 234 -17.54 -12.41 -1.07
CA PRO A 234 -18.85 -12.63 -1.64
C PRO A 234 -18.96 -11.91 -2.98
N LEU A 235 -19.73 -12.46 -3.92
CA LEU A 235 -19.83 -11.94 -5.30
C LEU A 235 -20.15 -10.44 -5.35
N TRP A 236 -21.02 -9.96 -4.46
CA TRP A 236 -21.40 -8.55 -4.40
C TRP A 236 -20.22 -7.61 -4.10
N VAL A 237 -19.15 -8.05 -3.45
CA VAL A 237 -17.95 -7.21 -3.23
C VAL A 237 -17.25 -6.94 -4.56
N TYR A 238 -17.17 -7.95 -5.44
CA TYR A 238 -16.65 -7.73 -6.80
C TYR A 238 -17.55 -6.79 -7.59
N LEU A 239 -18.87 -6.98 -7.49
CA LEU A 239 -19.84 -6.11 -8.16
C LEU A 239 -19.81 -4.67 -7.60
N ALA A 240 -19.54 -4.48 -6.31
CA ALA A 240 -19.42 -3.17 -5.67
C ALA A 240 -18.05 -2.52 -5.91
N ALA A 241 -17.00 -3.30 -6.18
CA ALA A 241 -15.66 -2.78 -6.45
C ALA A 241 -15.62 -1.92 -7.72
N VAL A 242 -16.36 -2.29 -8.77
CA VAL A 242 -16.43 -1.54 -10.03
C VAL A 242 -17.03 -0.13 -9.85
N PRO A 243 -18.24 0.05 -9.32
CA PRO A 243 -18.79 1.38 -9.06
C PRO A 243 -17.99 2.13 -8.00
N ALA A 244 -17.45 1.45 -6.98
CA ALA A 244 -16.57 2.09 -6.00
C ALA A 244 -15.30 2.64 -6.65
N PHE A 245 -14.69 1.90 -7.59
CA PHE A 245 -13.53 2.35 -8.36
C PHE A 245 -13.89 3.51 -9.31
N ALA A 246 -15.05 3.45 -9.97
CA ALA A 246 -15.54 4.54 -10.80
C ALA A 246 -15.76 5.82 -9.98
N ILE A 247 -16.47 5.71 -8.84
CA ILE A 247 -16.67 6.82 -7.90
C ILE A 247 -15.33 7.34 -7.38
N PHE A 248 -14.41 6.45 -7.02
CA PHE A 248 -13.08 6.84 -6.55
C PHE A 248 -12.30 7.62 -7.62
N THR A 249 -12.38 7.19 -8.88
CA THR A 249 -11.76 7.89 -10.02
C THR A 249 -12.41 9.25 -10.24
N LEU A 250 -13.75 9.30 -10.24
CA LEU A 250 -14.52 10.54 -10.39
C LEU A 250 -14.25 11.53 -9.25
N LEU A 251 -14.20 11.06 -7.99
CA LEU A 251 -13.84 11.89 -6.83
C LEU A 251 -12.38 12.37 -6.93
N GLY A 252 -11.50 11.54 -7.49
CA GLY A 252 -10.12 11.91 -7.77
C GLY A 252 -9.99 13.06 -8.78
N GLU A 253 -10.89 13.14 -9.76
CA GLU A 253 -10.97 14.23 -10.75
C GLU A 253 -11.74 15.44 -10.22
N ALA A 254 -12.86 15.22 -9.52
CA ALA A 254 -13.70 16.23 -8.88
C ALA A 254 -13.11 16.76 -7.55
N ARG A 255 -11.83 16.50 -7.28
CA ARG A 255 -11.14 16.95 -6.06
C ARG A 255 -11.18 18.46 -5.87
N TYR A 256 -11.16 19.21 -6.97
CA TYR A 256 -11.27 20.68 -6.96
C TYR A 256 -12.65 21.11 -6.46
N PHE A 257 -13.71 20.42 -6.90
CA PHE A 257 -15.08 20.70 -6.44
C PHE A 257 -15.24 20.50 -4.93
N ILE A 258 -14.74 19.39 -4.37
CA ILE A 258 -14.82 19.15 -2.91
C ILE A 258 -14.02 20.23 -2.16
N ARG A 259 -12.83 20.57 -2.64
CA ARG A 259 -12.03 21.64 -2.04
C ARG A 259 -12.77 22.97 -2.06
N ASP A 260 -13.31 23.36 -3.20
CA ASP A 260 -13.96 24.65 -3.37
C ASP A 260 -15.24 24.73 -2.51
N LEU A 261 -15.96 23.61 -2.36
CA LEU A 261 -17.12 23.50 -1.47
C LEU A 261 -16.77 23.72 0.02
N PHE A 262 -15.64 23.20 0.50
CA PHE A 262 -15.29 23.25 1.93
C PHE A 262 -14.41 24.44 2.31
N PHE A 263 -13.57 24.92 1.42
CA PHE A 263 -12.57 25.95 1.72
C PHE A 263 -12.82 27.28 1.03
N GLY A 264 -13.87 27.39 0.19
CA GLY A 264 -14.29 28.66 -0.41
C GLY A 264 -13.23 29.30 -1.32
N THR A 265 -12.19 28.56 -1.71
CA THR A 265 -11.15 29.07 -2.60
C THR A 265 -11.68 29.09 -4.02
N ALA A 266 -12.26 30.22 -4.44
CA ALA A 266 -12.54 30.51 -5.83
C ALA A 266 -11.22 30.74 -6.60
N LEU A 267 -10.41 29.70 -6.76
CA LEU A 267 -9.16 29.73 -7.52
C LEU A 267 -9.39 29.05 -8.86
N SER A 268 -9.82 29.86 -9.83
CA SER A 268 -9.47 29.80 -11.25
C SER A 268 -9.14 28.42 -11.85
N SER A 269 -10.12 27.52 -11.95
CA SER A 269 -10.08 26.47 -12.97
C SER A 269 -11.14 26.76 -14.03
N GLY A 270 -10.94 27.85 -14.76
CA GLY A 270 -11.73 28.21 -15.94
C GLY A 270 -11.50 27.29 -17.15
N GLN A 271 -10.82 26.16 -16.98
CA GLN A 271 -10.85 25.10 -17.99
C GLN A 271 -11.82 24.03 -17.52
N PRO A 272 -12.94 23.81 -18.24
CA PRO A 272 -13.76 22.63 -17.99
C PRO A 272 -12.83 21.42 -18.05
N ALA A 273 -12.95 20.52 -17.07
CA ALA A 273 -12.21 19.28 -17.09
C ALA A 273 -12.48 18.62 -18.44
N GLU A 274 -11.46 18.58 -19.31
CA GLU A 274 -11.55 17.92 -20.60
C GLU A 274 -12.08 16.51 -20.32
N VAL A 275 -13.17 16.13 -20.99
CA VAL A 275 -13.83 14.84 -20.75
C VAL A 275 -12.89 13.76 -21.25
N LYS A 276 -12.04 13.27 -20.35
CA LYS A 276 -11.09 12.20 -20.63
C LYS A 276 -11.87 10.93 -20.94
N THR A 277 -11.53 10.30 -22.06
CA THR A 277 -12.06 8.97 -22.36
C THR A 277 -11.54 7.95 -21.33
N ILE A 278 -12.19 6.79 -21.25
CA ILE A 278 -11.70 5.69 -20.40
C ILE A 278 -10.25 5.32 -20.79
N ILE A 279 -9.92 5.38 -22.08
CA ILE A 279 -8.59 5.10 -22.60
C ILE A 279 -7.58 6.13 -22.07
N ASP A 280 -7.92 7.42 -22.07
CA ASP A 280 -7.05 8.47 -21.53
C ASP A 280 -6.77 8.29 -20.03
N ARG A 281 -7.77 7.83 -19.28
CA ARG A 281 -7.61 7.50 -17.85
C ARG A 281 -6.69 6.31 -17.65
N LEU A 282 -6.80 5.29 -18.50
CA LEU A 282 -5.89 4.16 -18.48
C LEU A 282 -4.47 4.60 -18.87
N ASN A 283 -4.29 5.58 -19.76
CA ASN A 283 -2.97 6.02 -20.21
C ASN A 283 -2.13 6.73 -19.12
N GLY A 284 -2.67 6.96 -17.92
CA GLY A 284 -1.98 7.61 -16.82
C GLY A 284 -0.94 6.76 -16.08
N PRO A 285 -0.12 7.38 -15.22
CA PRO A 285 0.97 6.71 -14.51
C PRO A 285 0.49 5.81 -13.36
N ASP A 286 -0.73 5.99 -12.87
CA ASP A 286 -1.29 5.25 -11.72
C ASP A 286 -1.36 3.72 -11.96
N ILE A 287 -1.38 3.29 -13.23
CA ILE A 287 -1.45 1.86 -13.63
C ILE A 287 -0.28 1.39 -14.50
N ALA A 288 0.80 2.17 -14.60
CA ALA A 288 1.87 1.97 -15.58
C ALA A 288 3.10 1.20 -15.05
N ASN A 289 2.90 0.31 -14.07
CA ASN A 289 3.99 -0.49 -13.50
C ASN A 289 4.68 -1.40 -14.54
N PHE A 290 3.98 -1.79 -15.61
CA PHE A 290 4.60 -2.51 -16.73
C PHE A 290 5.64 -1.65 -17.44
N GLU A 291 5.30 -0.41 -17.80
CA GLU A 291 6.21 0.51 -18.48
C GLU A 291 7.36 0.95 -17.58
N PHE A 292 7.11 1.10 -16.27
CA PHE A 292 8.18 1.34 -15.30
C PHE A 292 9.19 0.19 -15.26
N LEU A 293 8.69 -1.06 -15.25
CA LEU A 293 9.55 -2.24 -15.32
C LEU A 293 10.29 -2.30 -16.66
N ALA A 294 9.62 -2.01 -17.78
CA ALA A 294 10.25 -2.00 -19.10
C ALA A 294 11.39 -1.00 -19.18
N PHE A 295 11.20 0.22 -18.67
CA PHE A 295 12.27 1.21 -18.62
C PHE A 295 13.46 0.75 -17.77
N ILE A 296 13.19 0.15 -16.61
CA ILE A 296 14.23 -0.40 -15.73
C ILE A 296 15.02 -1.51 -16.43
N VAL A 297 14.29 -2.43 -17.05
CA VAL A 297 14.86 -3.58 -17.78
C VAL A 297 15.71 -3.13 -18.97
N ASN A 298 15.26 -2.08 -19.68
CA ASN A 298 16.01 -1.46 -20.77
C ASN A 298 17.28 -0.72 -20.31
N THR A 299 17.32 -0.31 -19.05
CA THR A 299 18.37 0.57 -18.52
C THR A 299 19.42 -0.21 -17.74
N VAL A 300 19.02 -1.21 -16.96
CA VAL A 300 19.87 -1.97 -16.05
C VAL A 300 20.05 -3.41 -16.55
N PRO A 301 21.26 -3.97 -16.62
CA PRO A 301 22.54 -3.33 -16.34
C PRO A 301 23.15 -2.62 -17.55
N ASP A 302 22.59 -2.80 -18.75
CA ASP A 302 23.33 -2.54 -19.99
C ASP A 302 23.73 -1.06 -20.18
N ARG A 303 22.87 -0.12 -19.76
CA ARG A 303 23.17 1.32 -19.85
C ARG A 303 23.84 1.85 -18.59
N THR A 304 23.56 1.25 -17.44
CA THR A 304 24.17 1.63 -16.15
C THR A 304 25.56 1.05 -15.93
N GLY A 305 25.93 0.01 -16.67
CA GLY A 305 27.16 -0.77 -16.49
C GLY A 305 27.19 -1.58 -15.19
N THR A 306 26.11 -1.59 -14.40
CA THR A 306 26.09 -2.22 -13.07
C THR A 306 24.67 -2.42 -12.54
N TYR A 307 24.54 -3.26 -11.51
CA TYR A 307 23.33 -3.40 -10.70
C TYR A 307 23.44 -2.62 -9.39
N SER A 308 22.34 -2.50 -8.63
CA SER A 308 22.34 -1.82 -7.33
C SER A 308 22.78 -2.73 -6.18
N TYR A 309 22.81 -4.06 -6.38
CA TYR A 309 23.22 -5.06 -5.38
C TYR A 309 22.52 -4.91 -4.02
N PHE A 310 21.24 -4.53 -4.02
CA PHE A 310 20.44 -4.23 -2.82
C PHE A 310 20.98 -3.08 -1.94
N ALA A 311 21.96 -2.31 -2.42
CA ALA A 311 22.55 -1.21 -1.66
C ALA A 311 21.52 -0.12 -1.30
N GLN A 312 20.46 0.02 -2.12
CA GLN A 312 19.34 0.92 -1.85
C GLN A 312 18.56 0.54 -0.59
N TRP A 313 18.61 -0.71 -0.13
CA TRP A 313 17.94 -1.13 1.11
C TRP A 313 18.70 -0.70 2.38
N LEU A 314 19.97 -0.30 2.28
CA LEU A 314 20.71 0.29 3.39
C LEU A 314 20.08 1.59 3.90
N GLN A 315 19.25 2.23 3.05
CA GLN A 315 18.43 3.37 3.44
C GLN A 315 17.49 3.06 4.62
N LEU A 316 17.19 1.79 4.90
CA LEU A 316 16.45 1.36 6.08
C LEU A 316 17.12 1.80 7.40
N PHE A 317 18.45 1.91 7.39
CA PHE A 317 19.23 2.28 8.58
C PHE A 317 19.52 3.79 8.66
N THR A 318 19.49 4.49 7.54
CA THR A 318 19.81 5.94 7.49
C THR A 318 18.57 6.82 7.48
N GLU A 319 17.51 6.41 6.78
CA GLU A 319 16.31 7.23 6.60
C GLU A 319 15.55 7.50 7.90
N PRO A 320 15.40 6.52 8.83
CA PRO A 320 14.74 6.78 10.11
C PRO A 320 15.43 7.84 10.96
N ILE A 321 16.70 8.17 10.74
CA ILE A 321 17.41 9.15 11.57
C ILE A 321 17.00 10.56 11.11
N PRO A 322 16.36 11.39 11.98
CA PRO A 322 16.02 12.76 11.64
C PRO A 322 17.26 13.59 11.29
N ARG A 323 17.17 14.50 10.31
CA ARG A 323 18.30 15.37 9.91
C ARG A 323 18.79 16.29 11.04
N ILE A 324 17.94 16.59 12.03
CA ILE A 324 18.37 17.34 13.23
C ILE A 324 19.37 16.56 14.09
N LEU A 325 19.34 15.22 14.04
CA LEU A 325 20.28 14.35 14.75
C LEU A 325 21.48 13.94 13.88
N TRP A 326 21.33 14.00 12.56
CA TRP A 326 22.37 13.71 11.58
C TRP A 326 22.22 14.63 10.36
N ALA A 327 22.82 15.81 10.44
CA ALA A 327 22.68 16.87 9.44
C ALA A 327 23.12 16.40 8.04
N ASP A 328 24.30 15.78 7.99
CA ASP A 328 24.95 15.32 6.75
C ASP A 328 24.49 13.93 6.29
N LYS A 329 23.33 13.44 6.76
CA LYS A 329 22.85 12.12 6.35
C LYS A 329 22.69 12.06 4.82
N PRO A 330 23.02 10.93 4.18
CA PRO A 330 22.83 10.76 2.75
C PRO A 330 21.39 11.08 2.30
N VAL A 331 21.24 11.66 1.12
CA VAL A 331 19.93 11.86 0.48
C VAL A 331 19.60 10.60 -0.31
N GLY A 332 18.53 9.90 0.07
CA GLY A 332 18.15 8.63 -0.56
C GLY A 332 19.02 7.45 -0.09
N ALA A 333 19.40 6.59 -1.04
CA ALA A 333 20.24 5.43 -0.77
C ALA A 333 21.65 5.87 -0.35
N PRO A 334 22.22 5.35 0.76
CA PRO A 334 23.58 5.70 1.20
C PRO A 334 24.66 5.40 0.17
N ILE A 335 24.44 4.35 -0.62
CA ILE A 335 25.28 3.96 -1.74
C ILE A 335 24.39 3.98 -2.98
N SER A 336 24.67 4.92 -3.88
CA SER A 336 23.99 5.04 -5.17
C SER A 336 24.96 4.68 -6.28
N LEU A 337 24.74 3.55 -6.94
CA LEU A 337 25.60 3.06 -8.03
C LEU A 337 25.20 3.65 -9.38
N PHE A 338 23.94 4.07 -9.53
CA PHE A 338 23.44 4.74 -10.72
C PHE A 338 22.15 5.49 -10.40
N SER A 339 21.75 6.40 -11.29
CA SER A 339 20.46 7.09 -11.25
C SER A 339 19.68 6.79 -12.53
N LEU A 340 18.45 6.29 -12.39
CA LEU A 340 17.55 6.07 -13.53
C LEU A 340 17.25 7.37 -14.30
N ASN A 341 17.30 8.52 -13.61
CA ASN A 341 17.04 9.82 -14.19
C ASN A 341 18.11 10.27 -15.20
N HIS A 342 19.30 9.65 -15.20
CA HIS A 342 20.33 9.93 -16.21
C HIS A 342 20.00 9.29 -17.57
N TYR A 343 19.06 8.35 -17.63
CA TYR A 343 18.73 7.57 -18.83
C TYR A 343 17.33 7.83 -19.38
N GLY A 344 16.54 8.65 -18.67
CA GLY A 344 15.18 9.03 -18.99
C GLY A 344 14.56 9.85 -17.85
N ASN A 345 13.43 10.49 -18.09
CA ASN A 345 12.69 11.25 -17.08
C ASN A 345 11.90 10.29 -16.16
N PHE A 346 12.61 9.66 -15.21
CA PHE A 346 12.03 8.72 -14.26
C PHE A 346 11.55 9.39 -12.95
N PHE A 347 11.42 10.72 -12.93
CA PHE A 347 10.99 11.47 -11.76
C PHE A 347 9.54 11.16 -11.39
N PHE A 348 9.29 11.00 -10.08
CA PHE A 348 7.96 10.70 -9.53
C PHE A 348 7.35 9.35 -9.95
N TYR A 349 8.11 8.49 -10.61
CA TYR A 349 7.68 7.13 -10.93
C TYR A 349 8.21 6.13 -9.92
N SER A 350 7.41 5.08 -9.71
CA SER A 350 7.82 3.99 -8.85
C SER A 350 8.53 2.91 -9.64
N ARG A 351 9.53 2.30 -9.00
CA ARG A 351 10.21 1.11 -9.51
C ARG A 351 9.32 -0.15 -9.42
N GLY A 352 8.37 -0.18 -8.49
CA GLY A 352 7.65 -1.40 -8.13
C GLY A 352 8.57 -2.49 -7.56
N MET A 353 7.98 -3.51 -6.94
CA MET A 353 8.77 -4.57 -6.28
C MET A 353 9.62 -5.33 -7.29
N ILE A 354 9.07 -5.66 -8.46
CA ILE A 354 9.79 -6.39 -9.51
C ILE A 354 10.92 -5.53 -10.09
N GLY A 355 10.67 -4.24 -10.34
CA GLY A 355 11.70 -3.34 -10.86
C GLY A 355 12.83 -3.09 -9.86
N ASP A 356 12.53 -2.84 -8.58
CA ASP A 356 13.57 -2.69 -7.54
C ASP A 356 14.40 -3.97 -7.36
N ALA A 357 13.76 -5.14 -7.47
CA ALA A 357 14.43 -6.43 -7.42
C ALA A 357 15.33 -6.66 -8.65
N TYR A 358 14.83 -6.34 -9.85
CA TYR A 358 15.59 -6.45 -11.10
C TYR A 358 16.79 -5.49 -11.13
N MET A 359 16.62 -4.27 -10.63
CA MET A 359 17.74 -3.33 -10.46
C MET A 359 18.86 -3.90 -9.58
N SER A 360 18.52 -4.78 -8.65
CA SER A 360 19.46 -5.30 -7.67
C SER A 360 20.37 -6.39 -8.22
N LEU A 361 19.84 -7.33 -9.00
CA LEU A 361 20.58 -8.49 -9.54
C LEU A 361 19.92 -9.09 -10.80
N GLY A 362 19.19 -8.31 -11.59
CA GLY A 362 18.43 -8.80 -12.74
C GLY A 362 17.38 -9.85 -12.34
N ILE A 363 17.22 -10.89 -13.17
CA ILE A 363 16.29 -12.01 -12.92
C ILE A 363 16.58 -12.73 -11.58
N PRO A 364 17.84 -13.06 -11.22
CA PRO A 364 18.15 -13.57 -9.88
C PRO A 364 17.62 -12.70 -8.75
N GLY A 365 17.74 -11.37 -8.88
CA GLY A 365 17.19 -10.41 -7.93
C GLY A 365 15.67 -10.56 -7.80
N VAL A 366 14.95 -10.61 -8.92
CA VAL A 366 13.50 -10.84 -8.95
C VAL A 366 13.11 -12.12 -8.21
N VAL A 367 13.79 -13.24 -8.49
CA VAL A 367 13.52 -14.53 -7.83
C VAL A 367 13.75 -14.44 -6.32
N ILE A 368 14.87 -13.85 -5.89
CA ILE A 368 15.22 -13.70 -4.47
C ILE A 368 14.16 -12.85 -3.76
N VAL A 369 13.86 -11.65 -4.27
CA VAL A 369 12.93 -10.73 -3.60
C VAL A 369 11.52 -11.30 -3.59
N ALA A 370 10.98 -11.70 -4.74
CA ALA A 370 9.62 -12.22 -4.83
C ALA A 370 9.45 -13.50 -4.00
N GLY A 371 10.45 -14.39 -4.01
CA GLY A 371 10.42 -15.62 -3.23
C GLY A 371 10.52 -15.37 -1.71
N VAL A 372 11.56 -14.64 -1.26
CA VAL A 372 11.82 -14.38 0.16
C VAL A 372 10.67 -13.60 0.78
N PHE A 373 10.22 -12.52 0.14
CA PHE A 373 9.14 -11.73 0.70
C PHE A 373 7.77 -12.37 0.51
N GLY A 374 7.54 -13.12 -0.58
CA GLY A 374 6.34 -13.93 -0.73
C GLY A 374 6.17 -14.90 0.46
N ARG A 375 7.27 -15.52 0.89
CA ARG A 375 7.29 -16.34 2.11
C ARG A 375 7.15 -15.51 3.39
N LEU A 376 7.92 -14.44 3.55
CA LEU A 376 7.92 -13.61 4.76
C LEU A 376 6.54 -13.02 5.05
N ILE A 377 5.90 -12.45 4.03
CA ILE A 377 4.57 -11.84 4.14
C ILE A 377 3.52 -12.93 4.37
N SER A 378 3.58 -14.05 3.65
CA SER A 378 2.68 -15.19 3.92
C SER A 378 2.81 -15.73 5.34
N ALA A 379 4.04 -15.88 5.84
CA ALA A 379 4.30 -16.35 7.21
C ALA A 379 3.81 -15.36 8.26
N THR A 380 4.07 -14.07 8.04
CA THR A 380 3.64 -12.98 8.93
C THR A 380 2.12 -12.88 8.95
N ALA A 381 1.48 -12.85 7.78
CA ALA A 381 0.04 -12.85 7.65
C ALA A 381 -0.59 -14.04 8.36
N ARG A 382 -0.09 -15.26 8.12
CA ARG A 382 -0.57 -16.47 8.80
C ARG A 382 -0.45 -16.33 10.31
N LYS A 383 0.71 -15.90 10.82
CA LYS A 383 0.94 -15.75 12.26
C LYS A 383 -0.06 -14.76 12.88
N LEU A 384 -0.20 -13.58 12.29
CA LEU A 384 -1.10 -12.52 12.77
C LEU A 384 -2.57 -12.92 12.68
N MET A 385 -2.96 -13.53 11.56
CA MET A 385 -4.36 -13.84 11.24
C MET A 385 -4.82 -15.21 11.74
N SER A 386 -3.93 -16.02 12.33
CA SER A 386 -4.30 -17.33 12.90
C SER A 386 -4.98 -17.26 14.27
N GLY A 387 -5.00 -16.10 14.93
CA GLY A 387 -5.54 -15.94 16.28
C GLY A 387 -4.55 -16.23 17.41
N GLY A 388 -3.40 -16.87 17.14
CA GLY A 388 -2.42 -17.25 18.17
C GLY A 388 -1.80 -16.07 18.95
N MET A 389 -1.83 -14.86 18.38
CA MET A 389 -1.40 -13.62 19.06
C MET A 389 -2.58 -12.84 19.68
N GLY A 390 -3.76 -13.47 19.78
CA GLY A 390 -5.00 -12.89 20.24
C GLY A 390 -5.54 -11.77 19.34
N LYS A 391 -6.53 -11.04 19.84
CA LYS A 391 -7.20 -9.94 19.13
C LYS A 391 -6.22 -8.88 18.57
N PRO A 392 -5.16 -8.43 19.28
CA PRO A 392 -4.21 -7.47 18.72
C PRO A 392 -3.44 -7.99 17.52
N GLY A 393 -2.99 -9.25 17.54
CA GLY A 393 -2.33 -9.85 16.39
C GLY A 393 -3.23 -9.88 15.16
N VAL A 394 -4.50 -10.26 15.34
CA VAL A 394 -5.49 -10.26 14.24
C VAL A 394 -5.71 -8.85 13.70
N VAL A 395 -5.94 -7.86 14.56
CA VAL A 395 -6.15 -6.47 14.11
C VAL A 395 -4.91 -5.94 13.39
N LEU A 396 -3.72 -6.26 13.88
CA LEU A 396 -2.47 -5.91 13.22
C LEU A 396 -2.35 -6.59 11.84
N GLY A 397 -2.77 -7.85 11.71
CA GLY A 397 -2.83 -8.54 10.43
C GLY A 397 -3.82 -7.91 9.45
N ILE A 398 -4.99 -7.48 9.92
CA ILE A 398 -6.00 -6.76 9.11
C ILE A 398 -5.43 -5.46 8.56
N VAL A 399 -4.62 -4.76 9.35
CA VAL A 399 -3.93 -3.53 8.96
C VAL A 399 -2.77 -3.81 7.99
N ILE A 400 -1.90 -4.76 8.30
CA ILE A 400 -0.66 -4.95 7.52
C ILE A 400 -0.94 -5.58 6.15
N LEU A 401 -1.89 -6.50 6.06
CA LEU A 401 -2.15 -7.26 4.83
C LEU A 401 -2.39 -6.38 3.59
N PRO A 402 -3.29 -5.38 3.62
CA PRO A 402 -3.52 -4.51 2.47
C PRO A 402 -2.29 -3.71 2.05
N LEU A 403 -1.38 -3.38 2.97
CA LEU A 403 -0.14 -2.65 2.64
C LEU A 403 0.76 -3.43 1.68
N THR A 404 0.52 -4.74 1.49
CA THR A 404 1.19 -5.54 0.45
C THR A 404 0.99 -4.91 -0.94
N ILE A 405 -0.22 -4.43 -1.28
CA ILE A 405 -0.45 -3.81 -2.61
C ILE A 405 0.45 -2.58 -2.79
N GLN A 406 0.54 -1.73 -1.77
CA GLN A 406 1.40 -0.54 -1.80
C GLN A 406 2.84 -0.92 -2.04
N TRP A 407 3.33 -1.95 -1.36
CA TRP A 407 4.71 -2.39 -1.53
C TRP A 407 4.96 -3.00 -2.92
N LEU A 408 4.01 -3.78 -3.44
CA LEU A 408 4.11 -4.33 -4.79
C LEU A 408 4.19 -3.22 -5.84
N ARG A 409 3.37 -2.18 -5.68
CA ARG A 409 3.34 -1.00 -6.55
C ARG A 409 4.58 -0.13 -6.41
N ASP A 410 5.03 0.09 -5.18
CA ASP A 410 6.05 1.10 -4.87
C ASP A 410 7.50 0.55 -4.84
N GLY A 411 7.65 -0.73 -4.53
CA GLY A 411 8.90 -1.50 -4.51
C GLY A 411 9.83 -1.24 -3.34
N GLY A 412 9.92 0.00 -2.86
CA GLY A 412 10.87 0.40 -1.83
C GLY A 412 10.62 -0.28 -0.48
N VAL A 413 11.58 -1.10 -0.01
CA VAL A 413 11.56 -1.73 1.32
C VAL A 413 11.45 -0.68 2.44
N VAL A 414 12.06 0.49 2.25
CA VAL A 414 12.00 1.55 3.26
C VAL A 414 10.62 2.20 3.33
N GLN A 415 10.00 2.45 2.17
CA GLN A 415 8.64 3.00 2.12
C GLN A 415 7.63 2.07 2.78
N ILE A 416 7.65 0.77 2.47
CA ILE A 416 6.74 -0.18 3.12
C ILE A 416 6.99 -0.27 4.63
N THR A 417 8.24 -0.20 5.07
CA THR A 417 8.56 -0.22 6.50
C THR A 417 7.93 0.99 7.22
N LYS A 418 8.00 2.19 6.62
CA LYS A 418 7.32 3.38 7.16
C LYS A 418 5.81 3.20 7.21
N PHE A 419 5.20 2.72 6.13
CA PHE A 419 3.75 2.48 6.09
C PHE A 419 3.33 1.47 7.17
N VAL A 420 4.06 0.37 7.33
CA VAL A 420 3.82 -0.63 8.37
C VAL A 420 3.99 -0.02 9.76
N MET A 421 5.05 0.76 10.00
CA MET A 421 5.29 1.44 11.27
C MET A 421 4.12 2.35 11.64
N TRP A 422 3.73 3.27 10.76
CA TRP A 422 2.66 4.23 11.06
C TRP A 422 1.28 3.59 11.19
N ASN A 423 0.98 2.58 10.38
CA ASN A 423 -0.31 1.90 10.51
C ASN A 423 -0.36 0.93 11.70
N SER A 424 0.78 0.34 12.09
CA SER A 424 0.83 -0.54 13.26
C SER A 424 0.80 0.20 14.59
N LEU A 425 1.35 1.43 14.66
CA LEU A 425 1.51 2.18 15.91
C LEU A 425 0.19 2.35 16.71
N PRO A 426 -0.96 2.72 16.10
CA PRO A 426 -2.24 2.76 16.81
C PRO A 426 -2.65 1.42 17.42
N VAL A 427 -2.42 0.31 16.71
CA VAL A 427 -2.76 -1.04 17.19
C VAL A 427 -1.84 -1.47 18.33
N LEU A 428 -0.55 -1.14 18.24
CA LEU A 428 0.44 -1.42 19.28
C LEU A 428 0.15 -0.64 20.56
N LEU A 429 -0.13 0.67 20.46
CA LEU A 429 -0.50 1.51 21.60
C LEU A 429 -1.81 1.04 22.23
N TRP A 430 -2.82 0.73 21.41
CA TRP A 430 -4.08 0.16 21.88
C TRP A 430 -3.87 -1.17 22.62
N SER A 431 -3.04 -2.07 22.06
CA SER A 431 -2.70 -3.35 22.67
C SER A 431 -2.02 -3.17 24.04
N PHE A 432 -1.06 -2.25 24.10
CA PHE A 432 -0.36 -1.90 25.34
C PHE A 432 -1.33 -1.35 26.39
N ALA A 433 -2.10 -0.30 26.06
CA ALA A 433 -3.06 0.31 26.99
C ALA A 433 -4.09 -0.72 27.51
N ARG A 434 -4.62 -1.56 26.62
CA ARG A 434 -5.53 -2.67 26.96
C ARG A 434 -4.90 -3.64 27.97
N SER A 435 -3.62 -3.99 27.79
CA SER A 435 -2.91 -4.92 28.68
C SER A 435 -2.77 -4.35 30.10
N GLN A 436 -2.46 -3.05 30.21
CA GLN A 436 -2.35 -2.34 31.48
C GLN A 436 -3.69 -2.26 32.21
N LEU A 437 -4.77 -1.94 31.49
CA LEU A 437 -6.13 -1.87 32.05
C LEU A 437 -6.60 -3.23 32.59
N LYS A 438 -6.32 -4.32 31.84
CA LYS A 438 -6.64 -5.68 32.31
C LYS A 438 -5.85 -6.07 33.56
N LYS A 439 -4.56 -5.72 33.61
CA LYS A 439 -3.71 -5.97 34.80
C LYS A 439 -4.26 -5.24 36.02
N LYS A 440 -4.63 -3.96 35.87
CA LYS A 440 -5.25 -3.16 36.95
C LYS A 440 -6.55 -3.78 37.45
N ARG A 441 -7.47 -4.16 36.56
CA ARG A 441 -8.74 -4.81 36.93
C ARG A 441 -8.54 -6.13 37.68
N ARG A 442 -7.55 -6.94 37.28
CA ARG A 442 -7.21 -8.19 37.98
C ARG A 442 -6.73 -7.94 39.41
N LEU A 443 -5.87 -6.94 39.61
CA LEU A 443 -5.37 -6.56 40.94
C LEU A 443 -6.48 -6.02 41.85
N THR A 444 -7.38 -5.19 41.33
CA THR A 444 -8.53 -4.70 42.09
C THR A 444 -9.47 -5.83 42.51
N ARG A 445 -9.73 -6.80 41.63
CA ARG A 445 -10.54 -7.99 41.98
C ARG A 445 -9.90 -8.83 43.08
N LEU A 446 -8.59 -9.04 43.04
CA LEU A 446 -7.90 -9.79 44.09
C LEU A 446 -8.01 -9.08 45.44
N ARG A 447 -7.82 -7.75 45.50
CA ARG A 447 -7.94 -6.99 46.75
C ARG A 447 -9.35 -7.05 47.34
N GLY A 448 -10.39 -7.02 46.52
CA GLY A 448 -11.78 -7.13 46.99
C GLY A 448 -12.21 -8.51 47.44
N VAL A 449 -11.38 -9.55 47.30
CA VAL A 449 -11.65 -10.90 47.86
C VAL A 449 -10.99 -11.07 49.25
N TYR A 450 -10.01 -10.23 49.58
CA TYR A 450 -9.33 -10.24 50.88
C TYR A 450 -9.89 -9.23 51.88
N GLN A 451 -10.92 -8.47 51.48
CA GLN A 451 -11.75 -7.63 52.35
C GLN A 451 -13.09 -8.32 52.50
#